data_AF-A0A5E4QQC1-F1
#
_entry.id   AF-A0A5E4QQC1-F1
#
_cell.length_a   1.000
_cell.length_b   1.000
_cell.length_c   1.000
_cell.angle_alpha   90.00
_cell.angle_beta   90.00
_cell.angle_gamma   90.00
#
_symmetry.space_group_name_H-M   'P 1'
#
loop_
_entity.id
_entity.type
_entity.pdbx_description
1 polymer ?
#
loop_
_entity_poly.entity_id
_entity_poly.type
_entity_poly.pdbx_seq_one_letter_code
_entity_poly.pdbx_strand_id
1 'polypeptide(L)'
;MTLNDFFSSACRPGPWSSNATVDQNLKRQFPSLCSLCGGENSDCSRYNIDMGVSISGVSNDNRHIQALECLRRGNGSRVAYVAWQHVREFFNIRAPQDATSYALMCEDGTIQVLTNEVLAQTTAPCSLVKQPWKHTKCTWVRTAAYSLGIEPAISCQQRSNIFECLRDIRDNNADFIAAPSNYAYVAFVSAAHERDVISSTECDYMKSVGEFFDGACAPGASFNASVLCSHCQPSSIIMGNYSQNDFTCAYDYSNLYYGNNGTAACLANPNMDVAFVELQNFSNDPLLNSLNVLLDALDEHFGYNAAISAQLVNLEIYSPFDSVNDLLFKDTVVGLAEPSSDSPSAPANNYNNLFRHLDSCTSSASRTFFSFVTFAVMA
;
A
#
# COMPACT_ATOMS: atom_id res chain seq x y z
N MET A 1 15.19 -12.85 29.26
CA MET A 1 15.80 -11.54 29.54
C MET A 1 14.70 -10.51 29.46
N THR A 2 14.54 -9.65 30.46
CA THR A 2 13.50 -8.59 30.43
C THR A 2 14.09 -7.27 29.92
N LEU A 3 13.22 -6.34 29.51
CA LEU A 3 13.63 -5.02 29.03
C LEU A 3 14.47 -4.24 30.07
N ASN A 4 14.14 -4.41 31.35
CA ASN A 4 14.82 -3.84 32.50
C ASN A 4 16.26 -4.37 32.68
N ASP A 5 16.51 -5.62 32.27
CA ASP A 5 17.82 -6.26 32.40
C ASP A 5 18.72 -5.98 31.19
N PHE A 6 18.11 -5.67 30.04
CA PHE A 6 18.81 -5.32 28.80
C PHE A 6 19.26 -3.86 28.76
N PHE A 7 18.39 -2.92 29.17
CA PHE A 7 18.71 -1.49 29.26
C PHE A 7 19.00 -1.09 30.71
N SER A 8 20.27 -0.80 30.99
CA SER A 8 20.73 -0.30 32.31
C SER A 8 20.09 1.03 32.72
N SER A 9 19.65 1.83 31.76
CA SER A 9 18.85 3.04 31.94
C SER A 9 18.07 3.35 30.67
N ALA A 10 16.83 3.82 30.80
CA ALA A 10 15.98 4.23 29.68
C ALA A 10 14.96 5.30 30.13
N CYS A 11 14.16 5.78 29.17
CA CYS A 11 12.89 6.46 29.45
C CYS A 11 11.78 5.83 28.62
N ARG A 12 10.79 5.25 29.29
CA ARG A 12 9.51 4.80 28.71
C ARG A 12 8.37 5.61 29.35
N PRO A 13 8.07 6.82 28.86
CA PRO A 13 7.10 7.69 29.51
C PRO A 13 5.65 7.35 29.13
N GLY A 14 4.73 7.57 30.07
CA GLY A 14 3.29 7.38 29.88
C GLY A 14 2.72 6.22 30.70
N PRO A 15 1.49 5.76 30.41
CA PRO A 15 0.90 4.61 31.07
C PRO A 15 1.54 3.30 30.59
N TRP A 16 1.86 2.42 31.52
CA TRP A 16 2.36 1.06 31.30
C TRP A 16 1.27 0.01 31.48
N SER A 17 0.17 0.39 32.14
CA SER A 17 -1.07 -0.39 32.31
C SER A 17 -2.27 0.57 32.24
N SER A 18 -3.44 0.06 31.83
CA SER A 18 -4.71 0.79 31.94
C SER A 18 -5.21 0.91 33.38
N ASN A 19 -4.73 0.05 34.30
CA ASN A 19 -5.00 0.16 35.72
C ASN A 19 -3.90 0.99 36.40
N ALA A 20 -4.26 2.15 36.96
CA ALA A 20 -3.31 3.09 37.56
C ALA A 20 -2.52 2.52 38.75
N THR A 21 -3.09 1.61 39.54
CA THR A 21 -2.36 0.94 40.64
C THR A 21 -1.34 -0.05 40.08
N VAL A 22 -1.67 -0.77 39.01
CA VAL A 22 -0.72 -1.65 38.32
C VAL A 22 0.38 -0.85 37.62
N ASP A 23 0.07 0.28 36.99
CA ASP A 23 1.05 1.22 36.42
C ASP A 23 2.07 1.69 37.46
N GLN A 24 1.59 2.20 38.60
CA GLN A 24 2.45 2.62 39.73
C GLN A 24 3.24 1.46 40.36
N ASN A 25 2.73 0.23 40.33
CA ASN A 25 3.46 -0.94 40.81
C ASN A 25 4.59 -1.30 39.85
N LEU A 26 4.33 -1.37 38.54
CA LEU A 26 5.34 -1.68 37.52
C LEU A 26 6.44 -0.60 37.49
N LYS A 27 6.09 0.69 37.54
CA LYS A 27 7.08 1.79 37.58
C LYS A 27 7.98 1.75 38.82
N ARG A 28 7.44 1.34 39.98
CA ARG A 28 8.24 1.10 41.19
C ARG A 28 9.10 -0.18 41.11
N GLN A 29 8.67 -1.18 40.34
CA GLN A 29 9.39 -2.44 40.15
C GLN A 29 10.55 -2.32 39.15
N PHE A 30 10.42 -1.47 38.12
CA PHE A 30 11.40 -1.32 37.03
C PHE A 30 11.90 0.14 36.87
N PRO A 31 12.55 0.73 37.90
CA PRO A 31 12.88 2.15 37.92
C PRO A 31 13.94 2.56 36.87
N SER A 32 14.77 1.65 36.38
CA SER A 32 15.75 1.94 35.31
C SER A 32 15.07 2.39 34.02
N LEU A 33 13.85 1.92 33.75
CA LEU A 33 13.07 2.29 32.56
C LEU A 33 12.49 3.71 32.61
N CYS A 34 12.64 4.42 33.74
CA CYS A 34 12.24 5.81 33.92
C CYS A 34 13.41 6.76 34.21
N SER A 35 14.62 6.23 34.46
CA SER A 35 15.76 7.01 34.98
C SER A 35 16.28 8.08 34.02
N LEU A 36 16.00 7.98 32.70
CA LEU A 36 16.38 8.99 31.71
C LEU A 36 15.25 9.96 31.34
N CYS A 37 14.08 9.88 31.97
CA CYS A 37 12.94 10.76 31.63
C CYS A 37 13.15 12.22 32.04
N GLY A 38 14.16 12.52 32.85
CA GLY A 38 14.46 13.87 33.33
C GLY A 38 13.58 14.29 34.51
N GLY A 39 14.06 15.29 35.27
CA GLY A 39 13.39 15.83 36.46
C GLY A 39 13.58 14.99 37.72
N GLU A 40 14.00 15.63 38.80
CA GLU A 40 14.01 15.04 40.14
C GLU A 40 12.57 14.71 40.56
N ASN A 41 12.31 13.44 40.91
CA ASN A 41 10.98 12.91 41.24
C ASN A 41 9.95 12.88 40.09
N SER A 42 10.41 12.68 38.85
CA SER A 42 9.50 12.41 37.72
C SER A 42 8.67 11.14 37.93
N ASP A 43 7.35 11.25 37.74
CA ASP A 43 6.37 10.16 37.81
C ASP A 43 6.37 9.25 36.55
N CYS A 44 7.27 9.53 35.60
CA CYS A 44 7.39 8.81 34.34
C CYS A 44 6.12 8.88 33.47
N SER A 45 5.28 9.93 33.63
CA SER A 45 4.12 10.18 32.77
C SER A 45 4.48 10.80 31.41
N ARG A 46 5.58 11.56 31.36
CA ARG A 46 6.11 12.28 30.19
C ARG A 46 7.64 12.40 30.27
N TYR A 47 8.27 12.84 29.18
CA TYR A 47 9.60 13.43 29.30
C TYR A 47 9.49 14.75 30.08
N ASN A 48 10.42 14.96 31.01
CA ASN A 48 10.62 16.20 31.75
C ASN A 48 12.09 16.62 31.59
N ILE A 49 12.48 16.76 30.31
CA ILE A 49 13.78 17.27 29.87
C ILE A 49 13.59 18.71 29.39
N ASP A 50 14.62 19.54 29.58
CA ASP A 50 14.69 20.82 28.88
C ASP A 50 14.80 20.55 27.37
N MET A 51 13.99 21.27 26.57
CA MET A 51 13.97 21.19 25.12
C MET A 51 14.71 22.35 24.45
N GLY A 52 15.13 23.37 25.22
CA GLY A 52 15.59 24.66 24.69
C GLY A 52 14.44 25.49 24.09
N VAL A 53 14.79 26.41 23.20
CA VAL A 53 13.83 27.31 22.55
C VAL A 53 12.79 26.57 21.70
N SER A 54 11.59 27.13 21.60
CA SER A 54 10.57 26.69 20.64
C SER A 54 10.95 27.13 19.22
N ILE A 55 10.78 26.24 18.23
CA ILE A 55 11.11 26.50 16.83
C ILE A 55 9.84 26.29 15.98
N SER A 56 9.61 27.17 15.01
CA SER A 56 8.46 27.04 14.11
C SER A 56 8.55 25.74 13.31
N GLY A 57 7.45 24.99 13.23
CA GLY A 57 7.40 23.69 12.55
C GLY A 57 7.98 22.51 13.33
N VAL A 58 8.40 22.67 14.60
CA VAL A 58 8.84 21.55 15.46
C VAL A 58 8.18 21.61 16.83
N SER A 59 7.40 20.59 17.20
CA SER A 59 6.68 20.61 18.48
C SER A 59 7.53 20.13 19.66
N ASN A 60 7.81 21.01 20.62
CA ASN A 60 8.50 20.67 21.88
C ASN A 60 7.72 19.66 22.75
N ASP A 61 6.40 19.54 22.57
CA ASP A 61 5.53 18.63 23.31
C ASP A 61 5.35 17.25 22.65
N ASN A 62 5.87 17.06 21.42
CA ASN A 62 5.82 15.78 20.73
C ASN A 62 6.81 14.78 21.37
N ARG A 63 6.31 13.59 21.75
CA ARG A 63 7.09 12.57 22.47
C ARG A 63 8.26 12.00 21.67
N HIS A 64 8.20 11.98 20.33
CA HIS A 64 9.31 11.55 19.48
C HIS A 64 10.38 12.64 19.35
N ILE A 65 9.98 13.91 19.28
CA ILE A 65 10.90 15.06 19.34
C ILE A 65 11.61 15.11 20.70
N GLN A 66 10.90 14.83 21.79
CA GLN A 66 11.47 14.68 23.14
C GLN A 66 12.40 13.45 23.25
N ALA A 67 12.05 12.31 22.65
CA ALA A 67 12.91 11.14 22.60
C ALA A 67 14.22 11.41 21.82
N LEU A 68 14.16 12.18 20.74
CA LEU A 68 15.34 12.62 19.98
C LEU A 68 16.20 13.62 20.77
N GLU A 69 15.62 14.54 21.54
CA GLU A 69 16.41 15.40 22.45
C GLU A 69 17.02 14.61 23.62
N CYS A 70 16.33 13.58 24.14
CA CYS A 70 16.84 12.64 25.15
C CYS A 70 18.02 11.78 24.62
N LEU A 71 17.98 11.44 23.33
CA LEU A 71 19.09 10.82 22.61
C LEU A 71 20.26 11.82 22.47
N ARG A 72 19.99 13.02 21.95
CA ARG A 72 20.97 14.05 21.59
C ARG A 72 21.71 14.68 22.78
N ARG A 73 21.05 14.82 23.93
CA ARG A 73 21.68 15.24 25.21
C ARG A 73 22.41 14.10 25.93
N GLY A 74 22.42 12.91 25.35
CA GLY A 74 22.90 11.70 25.99
C GLY A 74 24.37 11.42 25.75
N ASN A 75 25.11 11.16 26.82
CA ASN A 75 26.44 10.58 26.72
C ASN A 75 26.37 9.05 26.56
N GLY A 76 27.27 8.49 25.75
CA GLY A 76 27.41 7.06 25.50
C GLY A 76 26.46 6.49 24.44
N SER A 77 26.61 5.20 24.13
CA SER A 77 25.76 4.50 23.16
C SER A 77 24.30 4.46 23.61
N ARG A 78 23.41 5.07 22.82
CA ARG A 78 21.97 5.19 23.08
C ARG A 78 21.17 4.93 21.82
N VAL A 79 19.90 4.56 22.00
CA VAL A 79 18.91 4.37 20.92
C VAL A 79 17.61 5.08 21.30
N ALA A 80 16.83 5.50 20.31
CA ALA A 80 15.49 6.05 20.51
C ALA A 80 14.52 5.44 19.49
N TYR A 81 13.34 5.02 19.96
CA TYR A 81 12.28 4.48 19.12
C TYR A 81 11.35 5.63 18.67
N VAL A 82 11.50 6.05 17.40
CA VAL A 82 10.83 7.24 16.87
C VAL A 82 10.36 7.06 15.43
N ALA A 83 9.19 7.63 15.11
CA ALA A 83 8.65 7.60 13.76
C ALA A 83 9.49 8.48 12.80
N TRP A 84 9.69 8.00 11.59
CA TRP A 84 10.57 8.62 10.57
C TRP A 84 10.26 10.10 10.29
N GLN A 85 8.97 10.47 10.27
CA GLN A 85 8.55 11.87 10.08
C GLN A 85 9.16 12.82 11.13
N HIS A 86 9.27 12.38 12.38
CA HIS A 86 9.83 13.19 13.47
C HIS A 86 11.36 13.19 13.48
N VAL A 87 12.00 12.14 12.94
CA VAL A 87 13.45 12.17 12.64
C VAL A 87 13.75 13.26 11.60
N ARG A 88 12.94 13.35 10.54
CA ARG A 88 13.05 14.40 9.51
C ARG A 88 12.71 15.78 10.04
N GLU A 89 11.64 15.94 10.81
CA GLU A 89 11.27 17.20 11.47
C GLU A 89 12.43 17.72 12.36
N PHE A 90 12.98 16.84 13.20
CA PHE A 90 14.06 17.17 14.12
C PHE A 90 15.36 17.50 13.40
N PHE A 91 15.84 16.64 12.49
CA PHE A 91 17.14 16.80 11.85
C PHE A 91 17.15 17.68 10.59
N ASN A 92 16.01 18.07 10.02
CA ASN A 92 15.99 19.13 9.00
C ASN A 92 15.77 20.53 9.61
N ILE A 93 15.08 20.66 10.74
CA ILE A 93 14.62 21.96 11.27
C ILE A 93 15.23 22.31 12.64
N ARG A 94 15.31 21.36 13.59
CA ARG A 94 15.78 21.63 14.96
C ARG A 94 17.29 21.54 15.13
N ALA A 95 17.90 20.50 14.57
CA ALA A 95 19.32 20.17 14.78
C ALA A 95 20.04 19.68 13.50
N PRO A 96 19.96 20.42 12.37
CA PRO A 96 20.57 19.98 11.10
C PRO A 96 22.10 19.83 11.16
N GLN A 97 22.78 20.63 11.99
CA GLN A 97 24.22 20.49 12.21
C GLN A 97 24.62 19.18 12.93
N ASP A 98 23.68 18.54 13.65
CA ASP A 98 23.93 17.31 14.40
C ASP A 98 23.65 16.05 13.56
N ALA A 99 22.91 16.17 12.45
CA ALA A 99 22.29 15.06 11.70
C ALA A 99 23.24 13.90 11.35
N THR A 100 24.39 14.20 10.73
CA THR A 100 25.35 13.17 10.28
C THR A 100 26.07 12.45 11.43
N SER A 101 25.89 12.88 12.68
CA SER A 101 26.34 12.14 13.88
C SER A 101 25.38 11.00 14.28
N TYR A 102 24.23 10.86 13.63
CA TYR A 102 23.21 9.86 13.92
C TYR A 102 22.93 8.95 12.72
N ALA A 103 22.43 7.75 13.02
CA ALA A 103 22.08 6.74 12.04
C ALA A 103 20.79 6.01 12.42
N LEU A 104 20.07 5.53 11.42
CA LEU A 104 19.05 4.50 11.60
C LEU A 104 19.74 3.15 11.83
N MET A 105 19.11 2.28 12.62
CA MET A 105 19.51 0.88 12.76
C MET A 105 18.55 -0.01 11.98
N CYS A 106 19.09 -0.92 11.18
CA CYS A 106 18.36 -1.77 10.26
C CYS A 106 18.19 -3.20 10.83
N GLU A 107 17.21 -3.96 10.31
CA GLU A 107 16.90 -5.32 10.81
C GLU A 107 18.02 -6.34 10.52
N ASP A 108 18.83 -6.11 9.49
CA ASP A 108 20.03 -6.89 9.14
C ASP A 108 21.26 -6.54 10.01
N GLY A 109 21.11 -5.62 10.96
CA GLY A 109 22.19 -5.14 11.83
C GLY A 109 23.07 -4.05 11.20
N THR A 110 22.78 -3.60 9.97
CA THR A 110 23.48 -2.46 9.36
C THR A 110 23.01 -1.13 9.97
N ILE A 111 23.76 -0.06 9.69
CA ILE A 111 23.45 1.31 10.12
C ILE A 111 23.43 2.26 8.92
N GLN A 112 22.41 3.10 8.82
CA GLN A 112 22.24 4.07 7.76
C GLN A 112 22.33 5.49 8.32
N VAL A 113 23.46 6.16 8.07
CA VAL A 113 23.72 7.54 8.52
C VAL A 113 22.68 8.50 7.93
N LEU A 114 22.24 9.46 8.75
CA LEU A 114 21.29 10.51 8.37
C LEU A 114 21.99 11.62 7.56
N THR A 115 22.28 11.34 6.29
CA THR A 115 22.72 12.37 5.33
C THR A 115 21.53 13.18 4.82
N ASN A 116 21.80 14.31 4.15
CA ASN A 116 20.75 15.16 3.58
C ASN A 116 19.88 14.41 2.54
N GLU A 117 20.50 13.53 1.77
CA GLU A 117 19.84 12.71 0.74
C GLU A 117 18.92 11.66 1.38
N VAL A 118 19.30 11.13 2.54
CA VAL A 118 18.48 10.22 3.35
C VAL A 118 17.32 10.98 4.00
N LEU A 119 17.59 12.13 4.63
CA LEU A 119 16.56 12.97 5.27
C LEU A 119 15.57 13.60 4.28
N ALA A 120 15.91 13.68 2.99
CA ALA A 120 14.98 14.08 1.94
C ALA A 120 13.88 13.03 1.70
N GLN A 121 14.15 11.73 1.90
CA GLN A 121 13.24 10.63 1.59
C GLN A 121 11.96 10.68 2.44
N THR A 122 10.79 10.48 1.80
CA THR A 122 9.49 10.48 2.49
C THR A 122 9.30 9.26 3.39
N THR A 123 9.86 8.12 3.01
CA THR A 123 9.94 6.87 3.78
C THR A 123 11.35 6.64 4.32
N ALA A 124 11.49 5.88 5.40
CA ALA A 124 12.80 5.52 5.94
C ALA A 124 13.44 4.43 5.05
N PRO A 125 14.75 4.50 4.75
CA PRO A 125 15.44 3.46 3.99
C PRO A 125 15.52 2.12 4.75
N CYS A 126 15.51 2.15 6.09
CA CYS A 126 15.39 0.96 6.93
C CYS A 126 14.77 1.31 8.29
N SER A 127 14.35 0.30 9.07
CA SER A 127 13.78 0.49 10.41
C SER A 127 13.82 -0.81 11.22
N LEU A 128 14.44 -0.80 12.40
CA LEU A 128 14.50 -1.94 13.33
C LEU A 128 13.14 -2.41 13.87
N VAL A 129 12.13 -1.53 13.89
CA VAL A 129 10.76 -1.86 14.31
C VAL A 129 9.77 -1.11 13.40
N LYS A 130 8.96 -1.87 12.66
CA LYS A 130 7.74 -1.36 12.03
C LYS A 130 6.56 -1.68 12.96
N GLN A 131 5.87 -0.66 13.44
CA GLN A 131 4.57 -0.87 14.07
C GLN A 131 3.58 -1.30 12.98
N PRO A 132 2.88 -2.43 13.10
CA PRO A 132 2.11 -3.03 12.01
C PRO A 132 0.75 -2.36 11.87
N TRP A 133 0.73 -1.04 11.68
CA TRP A 133 -0.46 -0.19 11.74
C TRP A 133 -1.57 -0.66 10.79
N LYS A 134 -1.20 -1.21 9.64
CA LYS A 134 -2.11 -1.84 8.68
C LYS A 134 -2.81 -3.08 9.27
N HIS A 135 -2.07 -4.01 9.88
CA HIS A 135 -2.65 -5.17 10.56
C HIS A 135 -3.49 -4.77 11.80
N THR A 136 -3.05 -3.75 12.53
CA THR A 136 -3.81 -3.15 13.64
C THR A 136 -5.14 -2.59 13.14
N LYS A 137 -5.14 -1.70 12.14
CA LYS A 137 -6.36 -1.11 11.56
C LYS A 137 -7.28 -2.19 10.97
N CYS A 138 -6.74 -3.22 10.32
CA CYS A 138 -7.52 -4.40 9.88
C CYS A 138 -8.23 -5.09 11.05
N THR A 139 -7.52 -5.31 12.16
CA THR A 139 -8.07 -5.98 13.35
C THR A 139 -9.15 -5.13 14.04
N TRP A 140 -9.01 -3.80 14.02
CA TRP A 140 -10.07 -2.88 14.45
C TRP A 140 -11.30 -2.93 13.52
N VAL A 141 -11.12 -2.89 12.20
CA VAL A 141 -12.21 -3.03 11.21
C VAL A 141 -12.93 -4.36 11.38
N ARG A 142 -12.20 -5.48 11.49
CA ARG A 142 -12.75 -6.81 11.81
C ARG A 142 -13.63 -6.78 13.07
N THR A 143 -13.15 -6.15 14.13
CA THR A 143 -13.84 -6.12 15.43
C THR A 143 -15.10 -5.24 15.37
N ALA A 144 -15.03 -4.10 14.69
CA ALA A 144 -16.16 -3.20 14.47
C ALA A 144 -17.23 -3.87 13.59
N ALA A 145 -16.84 -4.44 12.45
CA ALA A 145 -17.72 -5.17 11.54
C ALA A 145 -18.45 -6.33 12.25
N TYR A 146 -17.71 -7.13 13.02
CA TYR A 146 -18.29 -8.21 13.85
C TYR A 146 -19.28 -7.67 14.89
N SER A 147 -19.01 -6.52 15.52
CA SER A 147 -19.92 -5.90 16.50
C SER A 147 -21.20 -5.32 15.89
N LEU A 148 -21.21 -5.03 14.59
CA LEU A 148 -22.38 -4.63 13.81
C LEU A 148 -23.11 -5.81 13.15
N GLY A 149 -22.53 -7.03 13.18
CA GLY A 149 -23.08 -8.21 12.52
C GLY A 149 -22.88 -8.25 11.01
N ILE A 150 -21.87 -7.54 10.48
CA ILE A 150 -21.52 -7.58 9.05
C ILE A 150 -20.90 -8.94 8.72
N GLU A 151 -21.41 -9.58 7.67
CA GLU A 151 -20.92 -10.83 7.09
C GLU A 151 -20.43 -10.63 5.65
N PRO A 152 -19.50 -11.46 5.13
CA PRO A 152 -18.72 -12.48 5.83
C PRO A 152 -17.69 -11.93 6.83
N ALA A 153 -17.35 -12.73 7.83
CA ALA A 153 -16.43 -12.33 8.89
C ALA A 153 -14.98 -12.18 8.39
N ILE A 154 -14.44 -10.97 8.52
CA ILE A 154 -13.10 -10.59 8.05
C ILE A 154 -12.00 -11.35 8.83
N SER A 155 -11.02 -11.91 8.12
CA SER A 155 -9.73 -12.34 8.70
C SER A 155 -8.58 -11.42 8.26
N CYS A 156 -7.53 -11.27 9.06
CA CYS A 156 -6.42 -10.34 8.84
C CYS A 156 -5.08 -11.08 8.74
N GLN A 157 -4.49 -11.18 7.56
CA GLN A 157 -3.17 -11.80 7.34
C GLN A 157 -2.08 -10.73 7.18
N GLN A 158 -1.06 -10.71 8.04
CA GLN A 158 0.08 -9.82 7.84
C GLN A 158 1.17 -10.47 6.97
N ARG A 159 1.78 -9.71 6.06
CA ARG A 159 2.92 -10.12 5.22
C ARG A 159 3.99 -9.03 5.11
N SER A 160 5.20 -9.42 4.71
CA SER A 160 6.36 -8.51 4.63
C SER A 160 6.29 -7.57 3.41
N ASN A 161 5.65 -8.04 2.33
CA ASN A 161 5.55 -7.33 1.06
C ASN A 161 4.26 -7.68 0.29
N ILE A 162 3.97 -6.94 -0.78
CA ILE A 162 2.73 -7.10 -1.55
C ILE A 162 2.69 -8.39 -2.39
N PHE A 163 3.84 -8.91 -2.83
CA PHE A 163 3.93 -10.14 -3.62
C PHE A 163 3.65 -11.39 -2.78
N GLU A 164 3.95 -11.36 -1.48
CA GLU A 164 3.45 -12.35 -0.52
C GLU A 164 1.92 -12.32 -0.43
N CYS A 165 1.29 -11.14 -0.30
CA CYS A 165 -0.18 -11.06 -0.29
C CYS A 165 -0.82 -11.56 -1.60
N LEU A 166 -0.22 -11.22 -2.75
CA LEU A 166 -0.67 -11.70 -4.06
C LEU A 166 -0.48 -13.22 -4.18
N ARG A 167 0.59 -13.78 -3.59
CA ARG A 167 0.81 -15.22 -3.48
C ARG A 167 -0.22 -15.88 -2.56
N ASP A 168 -0.60 -15.25 -1.45
CA ASP A 168 -1.69 -15.74 -0.61
C ASP A 168 -3.01 -15.80 -1.39
N ILE A 169 -3.34 -14.78 -2.19
CA ILE A 169 -4.51 -14.79 -3.09
C ILE A 169 -4.38 -15.86 -4.18
N ARG A 170 -3.16 -16.08 -4.71
CA ARG A 170 -2.86 -17.16 -5.67
C ARG A 170 -3.04 -18.55 -5.06
N ASP A 171 -2.76 -18.71 -3.77
CA ASP A 171 -2.66 -20.00 -3.08
C ASP A 171 -3.84 -20.29 -2.11
N ASN A 172 -4.92 -19.48 -2.16
CA ASN A 172 -6.11 -19.53 -1.27
C ASN A 172 -5.85 -19.28 0.23
N ASN A 173 -4.78 -18.56 0.56
CA ASN A 173 -4.48 -18.11 1.94
C ASN A 173 -4.98 -16.67 2.22
N ALA A 174 -5.45 -15.98 1.18
CA ALA A 174 -6.14 -14.68 1.23
C ALA A 174 -7.14 -14.59 0.06
N ASP A 175 -8.07 -13.63 0.14
CA ASP A 175 -9.16 -13.46 -0.83
C ASP A 175 -9.07 -12.12 -1.54
N PHE A 176 -8.71 -11.04 -0.81
CA PHE A 176 -8.49 -9.73 -1.40
C PHE A 176 -7.41 -8.93 -0.67
N ILE A 177 -6.90 -7.92 -1.37
CA ILE A 177 -6.04 -6.85 -0.84
C ILE A 177 -6.42 -5.52 -1.46
N ALA A 178 -6.31 -4.45 -0.69
CA ALA A 178 -6.32 -3.09 -1.20
C ALA A 178 -4.94 -2.77 -1.82
N ALA A 179 -4.71 -3.32 -3.01
CA ALA A 179 -3.53 -3.01 -3.83
C ALA A 179 -3.86 -1.97 -4.91
N PRO A 180 -2.89 -1.13 -5.32
CA PRO A 180 -2.95 -0.42 -6.60
C PRO A 180 -3.13 -1.40 -7.80
N SER A 181 -3.79 -0.99 -8.91
CA SER A 181 -4.21 -1.83 -10.06
C SER A 181 -3.33 -1.89 -11.36
N ASN A 182 -1.99 -1.61 -11.27
CA ASN A 182 0.55 -2.96 -11.58
C ASN A 182 1.09 -4.29 -10.78
N TYR A 183 0.39 -5.42 -10.94
CA TYR A 183 0.33 -6.64 -10.12
C TYR A 183 -0.76 -7.57 -10.75
N ALA A 184 -1.79 -6.99 -11.40
CA ALA A 184 -2.85 -7.71 -12.12
C ALA A 184 -2.45 -8.19 -13.54
N TYR A 185 -1.74 -7.38 -14.33
CA TYR A 185 -1.04 -7.87 -15.53
C TYR A 185 0.07 -8.87 -15.17
N VAL A 186 0.59 -8.80 -13.93
CA VAL A 186 1.61 -9.67 -13.32
C VAL A 186 1.06 -11.09 -13.01
N ALA A 187 0.25 -11.58 -13.93
CA ALA A 187 -0.42 -12.88 -13.94
C ALA A 187 -0.57 -13.45 -15.37
N PHE A 188 -0.46 -12.64 -16.44
CA PHE A 188 -0.68 -13.08 -17.82
C PHE A 188 0.60 -13.64 -18.47
N VAL A 189 1.70 -12.90 -18.43
CA VAL A 189 2.98 -13.31 -19.02
C VAL A 189 3.57 -14.47 -18.21
N SER A 190 3.37 -14.44 -16.89
CA SER A 190 3.63 -15.57 -15.98
C SER A 190 2.97 -16.87 -16.49
N ALA A 191 1.70 -16.83 -16.89
CA ALA A 191 0.97 -17.97 -17.44
C ALA A 191 1.35 -18.36 -18.89
N ALA A 192 2.04 -17.47 -19.64
CA ALA A 192 2.56 -17.74 -20.98
C ALA A 192 3.94 -18.43 -20.92
N HIS A 193 4.81 -18.02 -19.99
CA HIS A 193 6.08 -18.69 -19.72
C HIS A 193 5.87 -20.10 -19.14
N GLU A 194 4.88 -20.32 -18.28
CA GLU A 194 4.53 -21.66 -17.76
C GLU A 194 4.03 -22.66 -18.85
N ARG A 195 3.97 -22.24 -20.11
CA ARG A 195 3.57 -23.06 -21.28
C ARG A 195 4.58 -23.01 -22.44
N ASP A 196 5.76 -22.44 -22.23
CA ASP A 196 6.81 -22.24 -23.26
C ASP A 196 6.34 -21.48 -24.53
N VAL A 197 5.28 -20.67 -24.43
CA VAL A 197 4.71 -19.92 -25.58
C VAL A 197 5.56 -18.69 -25.92
N ILE A 198 6.23 -18.11 -24.92
CA ILE A 198 7.16 -16.97 -25.06
C ILE A 198 8.45 -17.32 -24.31
N SER A 199 9.60 -17.08 -24.94
CA SER A 199 10.92 -17.43 -24.38
C SER A 199 11.15 -16.79 -23.00
N SER A 200 11.60 -17.60 -22.04
CA SER A 200 11.95 -17.16 -20.68
C SER A 200 13.21 -16.27 -20.59
N THR A 201 13.84 -15.97 -21.73
CA THR A 201 14.98 -15.04 -21.84
C THR A 201 14.65 -13.75 -22.60
N GLU A 202 13.42 -13.60 -23.10
CA GLU A 202 12.96 -12.38 -23.74
C GLU A 202 12.57 -11.35 -22.67
N CYS A 203 12.77 -10.06 -22.95
CA CYS A 203 12.55 -8.94 -22.04
C CYS A 203 11.71 -7.80 -22.64
N ASP A 204 11.48 -7.76 -23.95
CA ASP A 204 10.57 -6.80 -24.60
C ASP A 204 9.19 -7.44 -24.82
N TYR A 205 8.47 -7.71 -23.73
CA TYR A 205 7.17 -8.39 -23.77
C TYR A 205 6.12 -7.66 -24.62
N MET A 206 6.22 -6.33 -24.75
CA MET A 206 5.33 -5.58 -25.64
C MET A 206 5.59 -5.95 -27.09
N LYS A 207 6.85 -5.88 -27.53
CA LYS A 207 7.25 -6.29 -28.87
C LYS A 207 6.94 -7.76 -29.13
N SER A 208 7.34 -8.67 -28.24
CA SER A 208 7.26 -10.11 -28.51
C SER A 208 5.86 -10.71 -28.38
N VAL A 209 4.96 -10.11 -27.59
CA VAL A 209 3.51 -10.42 -27.67
C VAL A 209 2.95 -9.94 -29.02
N GLY A 210 3.39 -8.77 -29.52
CA GLY A 210 3.00 -8.29 -30.84
C GLY A 210 3.52 -9.15 -31.99
N GLU A 211 4.78 -9.60 -31.92
CA GLU A 211 5.38 -10.52 -32.89
C GLU A 211 4.72 -11.92 -32.85
N PHE A 212 4.29 -12.40 -31.67
CA PHE A 212 3.56 -13.67 -31.54
C PHE A 212 2.19 -13.66 -32.25
N PHE A 213 1.50 -12.51 -32.27
CA PHE A 213 0.21 -12.35 -32.94
C PHE A 213 0.31 -11.83 -34.40
N ASP A 214 1.52 -11.70 -34.97
CA ASP A 214 1.79 -11.05 -36.27
C ASP A 214 1.14 -9.65 -36.39
N GLY A 215 1.31 -8.87 -35.32
CA GLY A 215 0.70 -7.55 -35.14
C GLY A 215 -0.53 -7.56 -34.22
N ALA A 216 -0.92 -6.38 -33.74
CA ALA A 216 -2.15 -6.22 -32.96
C ALA A 216 -2.77 -4.82 -33.15
N CYS A 217 -3.92 -4.60 -32.50
CA CYS A 217 -4.31 -3.26 -32.06
C CYS A 217 -4.44 -3.22 -30.54
N ALA A 218 -3.48 -2.58 -29.88
CA ALA A 218 -3.47 -2.24 -28.47
C ALA A 218 -3.39 -0.71 -28.33
N PRO A 219 -4.54 -0.01 -28.31
CA PRO A 219 -4.61 1.45 -28.17
C PRO A 219 -3.76 1.96 -26.99
N GLY A 220 -2.90 2.95 -27.24
CA GLY A 220 -2.00 3.53 -26.24
C GLY A 220 -0.62 2.87 -26.09
N ALA A 221 -0.29 1.84 -26.88
CA ALA A 221 1.06 1.26 -26.86
C ALA A 221 2.15 2.24 -27.34
N SER A 222 3.35 2.10 -26.79
CA SER A 222 4.48 3.00 -27.05
C SER A 222 5.07 2.84 -28.46
N PHE A 223 5.62 3.91 -29.03
CA PHE A 223 6.21 3.94 -30.38
C PHE A 223 7.30 2.88 -30.65
N ASN A 224 8.00 2.41 -29.60
CA ASN A 224 8.98 1.33 -29.75
C ASN A 224 8.34 -0.05 -30.00
N ALA A 225 7.07 -0.24 -29.64
CA ALA A 225 6.29 -1.45 -29.85
C ALA A 225 5.24 -1.24 -30.96
N SER A 226 5.64 -0.63 -32.08
CA SER A 226 4.75 -0.29 -33.20
C SER A 226 3.95 -1.47 -33.77
N VAL A 227 4.47 -2.69 -33.63
CA VAL A 227 3.78 -3.96 -33.94
C VAL A 227 2.47 -4.14 -33.15
N LEU A 228 2.38 -3.64 -31.91
CA LEU A 228 1.12 -3.66 -31.14
C LEU A 228 0.08 -2.66 -31.64
N CYS A 229 0.46 -1.72 -32.51
CA CYS A 229 -0.42 -0.73 -33.10
C CYS A 229 -0.68 -1.00 -34.60
N SER A 230 -0.07 -2.04 -35.19
CA SER A 230 -0.01 -2.24 -36.64
C SER A 230 -1.37 -2.40 -37.32
N HIS A 231 -2.33 -2.99 -36.60
CA HIS A 231 -3.69 -3.22 -37.08
C HIS A 231 -4.71 -2.23 -36.50
N CYS A 232 -4.28 -1.19 -35.78
CA CYS A 232 -5.18 -0.13 -35.31
C CYS A 232 -5.64 0.76 -36.48
N GLN A 233 -6.90 1.21 -36.40
CA GLN A 233 -7.54 1.97 -37.48
C GLN A 233 -8.17 3.26 -36.93
N PRO A 234 -8.08 4.40 -37.61
CA PRO A 234 -8.73 5.63 -37.16
C PRO A 234 -10.24 5.61 -37.41
N SER A 235 -11.03 6.16 -36.50
CA SER A 235 -12.50 6.23 -36.64
C SER A 235 -12.99 7.19 -37.74
N SER A 236 -12.08 7.95 -38.35
CA SER A 236 -12.30 8.77 -39.55
C SER A 236 -12.75 7.98 -40.79
N ILE A 237 -12.62 6.65 -40.79
CA ILE A 237 -13.08 5.73 -41.86
C ILE A 237 -14.55 5.96 -42.27
N ILE A 238 -15.40 6.44 -41.35
CA ILE A 238 -16.81 6.78 -41.62
C ILE A 238 -16.97 7.89 -42.70
N MET A 239 -15.93 8.70 -42.95
CA MET A 239 -15.98 9.89 -43.83
C MET A 239 -15.22 9.75 -45.15
N GLY A 240 -14.80 8.53 -45.53
CA GLY A 240 -14.43 8.16 -46.91
C GLY A 240 -13.16 8.78 -47.53
N ASN A 241 -12.43 9.63 -46.81
CA ASN A 241 -11.20 10.27 -47.29
C ASN A 241 -9.98 9.50 -46.76
N TYR A 242 -9.65 8.37 -47.40
CA TYR A 242 -8.64 7.42 -46.93
C TYR A 242 -7.24 7.72 -47.46
N SER A 243 -6.30 7.99 -46.54
CA SER A 243 -4.87 7.84 -46.76
C SER A 243 -4.44 6.49 -46.19
N GLN A 244 -3.74 5.68 -46.99
CA GLN A 244 -3.30 4.32 -46.61
C GLN A 244 -2.22 4.33 -45.50
N ASN A 245 -1.75 5.52 -45.09
CA ASN A 245 -0.72 5.72 -44.09
C ASN A 245 -1.24 6.38 -42.79
N ASP A 246 -2.56 6.49 -42.60
CA ASP A 246 -3.16 7.13 -41.42
C ASP A 246 -3.11 6.21 -40.19
N PHE A 247 -1.90 6.00 -39.68
CA PHE A 247 -1.60 5.28 -38.46
C PHE A 247 -2.21 5.98 -37.23
N THR A 248 -2.91 5.21 -36.39
CA THR A 248 -3.28 5.64 -35.04
C THR A 248 -2.86 4.60 -34.02
N CYS A 249 -2.45 5.06 -32.84
CA CYS A 249 -2.45 4.26 -31.63
C CYS A 249 -3.02 5.06 -30.45
N ALA A 250 -3.92 6.01 -30.74
CA ALA A 250 -4.61 6.79 -29.72
C ALA A 250 -5.45 5.87 -28.81
N TYR A 251 -5.44 6.15 -27.51
CA TYR A 251 -6.17 5.42 -26.47
C TYR A 251 -7.57 6.01 -26.23
N ASP A 252 -8.22 6.42 -27.32
CA ASP A 252 -9.52 7.09 -27.30
C ASP A 252 -10.32 6.74 -28.57
N TYR A 253 -11.55 7.26 -28.66
CA TYR A 253 -12.47 6.99 -29.78
C TYR A 253 -12.07 7.62 -31.13
N SER A 254 -10.89 8.25 -31.26
CA SER A 254 -10.26 8.48 -32.57
C SER A 254 -9.69 7.18 -33.17
N ASN A 255 -9.56 6.12 -32.37
CA ASN A 255 -9.25 4.76 -32.80
C ASN A 255 -10.53 3.90 -32.84
N LEU A 256 -10.83 3.30 -33.98
CA LEU A 256 -12.02 2.49 -34.26
C LEU A 256 -12.10 1.24 -33.37
N TYR A 257 -10.95 0.69 -32.96
CA TYR A 257 -10.87 -0.53 -32.16
C TYR A 257 -10.69 -0.25 -30.65
N TYR A 258 -10.95 0.98 -30.20
CA TYR A 258 -10.88 1.35 -28.78
C TYR A 258 -12.10 0.88 -27.95
N GLY A 259 -11.83 0.40 -26.73
CA GLY A 259 -12.84 -0.08 -25.78
C GLY A 259 -13.52 -1.38 -26.19
N ASN A 260 -14.33 -1.98 -25.31
CA ASN A 260 -14.94 -3.30 -25.55
C ASN A 260 -15.75 -3.40 -26.86
N ASN A 261 -16.46 -2.33 -27.24
CA ASN A 261 -17.20 -2.29 -28.51
C ASN A 261 -16.27 -2.20 -29.73
N GLY A 262 -15.18 -1.43 -29.65
CA GLY A 262 -14.15 -1.39 -30.69
C GLY A 262 -13.39 -2.72 -30.80
N THR A 263 -13.12 -3.38 -29.66
CA THR A 263 -12.52 -4.72 -29.60
C THR A 263 -13.44 -5.80 -30.17
N ALA A 264 -14.76 -5.69 -30.00
CA ALA A 264 -15.72 -6.55 -30.68
C ALA A 264 -15.79 -6.26 -32.20
N ALA A 265 -15.70 -5.00 -32.62
CA ALA A 265 -15.58 -4.62 -34.03
C ALA A 265 -14.24 -5.05 -34.66
N CYS A 266 -13.18 -5.15 -33.85
CA CYS A 266 -11.90 -5.75 -34.22
C CYS A 266 -12.07 -7.24 -34.51
N LEU A 267 -12.70 -8.01 -33.61
CA LEU A 267 -13.00 -9.44 -33.83
C LEU A 267 -13.97 -9.70 -35.00
N ALA A 268 -14.76 -8.71 -35.40
CA ALA A 268 -15.63 -8.80 -36.58
C ALA A 268 -14.89 -8.61 -37.92
N ASN A 269 -13.60 -8.23 -37.89
CA ASN A 269 -12.75 -8.16 -39.07
C ASN A 269 -12.19 -9.57 -39.37
N PRO A 270 -12.37 -10.13 -40.58
CA PRO A 270 -11.92 -11.49 -40.92
C PRO A 270 -10.39 -11.68 -40.92
N ASN A 271 -9.61 -10.61 -40.71
CA ASN A 271 -8.15 -10.64 -40.57
C ASN A 271 -7.70 -10.60 -39.09
N MET A 272 -8.58 -10.90 -38.13
CA MET A 272 -8.31 -10.83 -36.68
C MET A 272 -8.78 -12.11 -35.97
N ASP A 273 -7.85 -12.89 -35.41
CA ASP A 273 -8.18 -14.21 -34.82
C ASP A 273 -8.63 -14.15 -33.35
N VAL A 274 -8.12 -13.20 -32.56
CA VAL A 274 -8.31 -13.16 -31.09
C VAL A 274 -8.52 -11.72 -30.64
N ALA A 275 -9.50 -11.51 -29.76
CA ALA A 275 -9.78 -10.20 -29.15
C ALA A 275 -10.04 -10.33 -27.65
N PHE A 276 -9.36 -9.49 -26.86
CA PHE A 276 -9.43 -9.50 -25.40
C PHE A 276 -10.40 -8.41 -24.90
N VAL A 277 -11.68 -8.75 -24.80
CA VAL A 277 -12.70 -7.90 -24.16
C VAL A 277 -12.67 -8.06 -22.65
N GLU A 278 -12.99 -6.99 -21.91
CA GLU A 278 -13.38 -7.10 -20.52
C GLU A 278 -14.76 -7.76 -20.46
N LEU A 279 -14.83 -8.94 -19.84
CA LEU A 279 -16.09 -9.65 -19.67
C LEU A 279 -16.94 -8.94 -18.62
N GLN A 280 -18.04 -8.32 -19.05
CA GLN A 280 -19.06 -7.77 -18.16
C GLN A 280 -19.51 -8.84 -17.16
N ASN A 281 -19.40 -8.52 -15.87
CA ASN A 281 -20.00 -9.21 -14.73
C ASN A 281 -20.13 -10.74 -14.84
N PHE A 282 -19.11 -11.46 -14.32
CA PHE A 282 -19.30 -12.83 -13.83
C PHE A 282 -20.16 -12.84 -12.54
N SER A 283 -21.43 -12.42 -12.62
CA SER A 283 -22.40 -12.38 -11.50
C SER A 283 -22.71 -13.74 -10.84
N ASN A 284 -22.06 -14.80 -11.32
CA ASN A 284 -22.25 -16.18 -10.87
C ASN A 284 -21.08 -16.71 -10.01
N ASP A 285 -20.06 -15.91 -9.70
CA ASP A 285 -19.06 -16.26 -8.69
C ASP A 285 -19.58 -15.86 -7.29
N PRO A 286 -19.86 -16.83 -6.39
CA PRO A 286 -20.40 -16.53 -5.06
C PRO A 286 -19.42 -15.76 -4.17
N LEU A 287 -18.11 -15.88 -4.42
CA LEU A 287 -17.06 -15.27 -3.60
C LEU A 287 -16.90 -13.78 -3.97
N LEU A 288 -16.96 -13.45 -5.26
CA LEU A 288 -17.01 -12.04 -5.71
C LEU A 288 -18.28 -11.34 -5.23
N ASN A 289 -19.45 -11.98 -5.37
CA ASN A 289 -20.71 -11.41 -4.87
C ASN A 289 -20.65 -11.18 -3.33
N SER A 290 -20.05 -12.10 -2.59
CA SER A 290 -19.87 -11.99 -1.13
C SER A 290 -18.84 -10.91 -0.74
N LEU A 291 -17.85 -10.64 -1.59
CA LEU A 291 -16.85 -9.60 -1.41
C LEU A 291 -17.43 -8.20 -1.70
N ASN A 292 -18.22 -8.03 -2.75
CA ASN A 292 -18.87 -6.75 -3.03
C ASN A 292 -19.81 -6.35 -1.87
N VAL A 293 -20.67 -7.26 -1.42
CA VAL A 293 -21.56 -7.03 -0.26
C VAL A 293 -20.79 -6.66 1.01
N LEU A 294 -19.62 -7.28 1.25
CA LEU A 294 -18.74 -6.90 2.37
C LEU A 294 -18.20 -5.47 2.22
N LEU A 295 -17.72 -5.12 1.02
CA LEU A 295 -17.10 -3.82 0.74
C LEU A 295 -18.12 -2.67 0.79
N ASP A 296 -19.33 -2.89 0.25
CA ASP A 296 -20.44 -1.94 0.33
C ASP A 296 -20.86 -1.70 1.79
N ALA A 297 -21.02 -2.77 2.58
CA ALA A 297 -21.35 -2.66 4.01
C ALA A 297 -20.24 -1.97 4.83
N LEU A 298 -18.97 -2.14 4.45
CA LEU A 298 -17.85 -1.43 5.06
C LEU A 298 -17.80 0.05 4.66
N ASP A 299 -18.24 0.42 3.45
CA ASP A 299 -18.32 1.81 3.02
C ASP A 299 -19.53 2.53 3.65
N GLU A 300 -20.70 1.89 3.69
CA GLU A 300 -21.89 2.41 4.36
C GLU A 300 -21.65 2.64 5.86
N HIS A 301 -20.97 1.70 6.53
CA HIS A 301 -20.79 1.78 7.99
C HIS A 301 -19.48 2.42 8.46
N PHE A 302 -18.40 2.45 7.66
CA PHE A 302 -17.11 3.01 8.10
C PHE A 302 -16.46 3.95 7.06
N GLY A 303 -17.08 4.14 5.90
CA GLY A 303 -16.59 5.02 4.84
C GLY A 303 -16.79 6.51 5.14
N TYR A 304 -16.42 7.35 4.17
CA TYR A 304 -16.34 8.81 4.30
C TYR A 304 -17.64 9.48 4.79
N ASN A 305 -18.80 8.92 4.44
CA ASN A 305 -20.10 9.48 4.80
C ASN A 305 -20.68 8.93 6.12
N ALA A 306 -20.07 7.90 6.72
CA ALA A 306 -20.60 7.22 7.91
C ALA A 306 -20.51 8.05 9.20
N ALA A 307 -19.57 9.01 9.27
CA ALA A 307 -19.21 9.82 10.44
C ALA A 307 -20.32 10.79 10.95
N ILE A 308 -21.55 10.68 10.45
CA ILE A 308 -22.71 11.51 10.83
C ILE A 308 -23.62 10.81 11.85
N SER A 309 -23.56 9.47 11.93
CA SER A 309 -24.37 8.67 12.89
C SER A 309 -23.57 8.33 14.15
N ALA A 310 -24.22 8.34 15.32
CA ALA A 310 -23.57 8.19 16.62
C ALA A 310 -22.98 6.78 16.85
N GLN A 311 -21.74 6.56 16.40
CA GLN A 311 -21.05 5.27 16.51
C GLN A 311 -20.53 4.97 17.91
N LEU A 312 -20.68 3.70 18.31
CA LEU A 312 -20.07 3.13 19.51
C LEU A 312 -18.57 2.83 19.33
N VAL A 313 -18.09 2.78 18.09
CA VAL A 313 -16.68 2.63 17.71
C VAL A 313 -16.37 3.70 16.66
N ASN A 314 -15.65 4.75 17.06
CA ASN A 314 -15.21 5.80 16.14
C ASN A 314 -14.07 5.26 15.25
N LEU A 315 -14.42 4.76 14.07
CA LEU A 315 -13.49 4.13 13.13
C LEU A 315 -13.86 4.47 11.68
N GLU A 316 -13.13 5.43 11.13
CA GLU A 316 -13.20 5.80 9.72
C GLU A 316 -12.19 4.95 8.91
N ILE A 317 -12.68 4.10 8.01
CA ILE A 317 -11.84 3.12 7.29
C ILE A 317 -10.90 3.78 6.27
N TYR A 318 -11.23 4.98 5.79
CA TYR A 318 -10.38 5.79 4.90
C TYR A 318 -9.63 6.93 5.61
N SER A 319 -9.55 6.97 6.94
CA SER A 319 -8.82 8.03 7.66
C SER A 319 -7.49 7.55 8.26
N PRO A 320 -6.56 8.47 8.58
CA PRO A 320 -5.35 8.14 9.33
C PRO A 320 -5.67 7.43 10.65
N PHE A 321 -4.92 6.37 10.98
CA PHE A 321 -5.08 5.64 12.24
C PHE A 321 -3.81 5.82 13.09
N ASP A 322 -4.00 6.31 14.33
CA ASP A 322 -2.93 6.77 15.24
C ASP A 322 -1.92 7.74 14.56
N SER A 323 -2.44 8.72 13.81
CA SER A 323 -1.67 9.69 13.00
C SER A 323 -0.77 9.07 11.92
N VAL A 324 -1.08 7.86 11.45
CA VAL A 324 -0.41 7.21 10.31
C VAL A 324 -1.39 7.06 9.15
N ASN A 325 -0.92 7.50 7.99
CA ASN A 325 -1.68 7.70 6.75
C ASN A 325 -1.66 6.46 5.83
N ASP A 326 -2.60 6.41 4.87
CA ASP A 326 -2.70 5.40 3.80
C ASP A 326 -2.71 3.94 4.33
N LEU A 327 -3.48 3.73 5.40
CA LEU A 327 -3.63 2.44 6.07
C LEU A 327 -4.90 1.71 5.61
N LEU A 328 -4.71 0.47 5.14
CA LEU A 328 -5.68 -0.31 4.36
C LEU A 328 -5.96 0.33 2.99
N PHE A 329 -6.64 1.47 3.01
CA PHE A 329 -6.96 2.28 1.84
C PHE A 329 -6.17 3.60 1.90
N LYS A 330 -6.22 4.39 0.84
CA LYS A 330 -5.64 5.75 0.87
C LYS A 330 -6.52 6.71 1.65
N ASP A 331 -5.91 7.74 2.24
CA ASP A 331 -6.66 8.74 3.01
C ASP A 331 -7.54 9.67 2.14
N THR A 332 -7.39 9.57 0.81
CA THR A 332 -8.17 10.32 -0.18
C THR A 332 -9.35 9.53 -0.75
N VAL A 333 -9.70 8.38 -0.17
CA VAL A 333 -10.85 7.57 -0.62
C VAL A 333 -12.14 8.16 -0.04
N VAL A 334 -13.08 8.50 -0.92
CA VAL A 334 -14.39 9.09 -0.57
C VAL A 334 -15.55 8.09 -0.61
N GLY A 335 -15.24 6.84 -0.96
CA GLY A 335 -16.18 5.73 -1.13
C GLY A 335 -15.53 4.62 -1.97
N LEU A 336 -16.10 3.43 -1.92
CA LEU A 336 -15.81 2.35 -2.86
C LEU A 336 -16.84 2.38 -4.00
N ALA A 337 -16.49 1.76 -5.13
CA ALA A 337 -17.36 1.67 -6.28
C ALA A 337 -17.16 0.33 -6.99
N GLU A 338 -18.26 -0.32 -7.37
CA GLU A 338 -18.19 -1.50 -8.23
C GLU A 338 -17.51 -1.14 -9.58
N PRO A 339 -16.75 -2.08 -10.18
CA PRO A 339 -16.14 -1.89 -11.50
C PRO A 339 -17.19 -1.67 -12.60
N SER A 340 -17.50 -0.40 -12.86
CA SER A 340 -18.49 0.04 -13.86
C SER A 340 -17.81 0.72 -15.05
N SER A 341 -18.26 0.39 -16.26
CA SER A 341 -17.74 0.95 -17.52
C SER A 341 -17.91 2.47 -17.67
N ASP A 342 -18.81 3.05 -16.86
CA ASP A 342 -19.18 4.47 -16.89
C ASP A 342 -18.57 5.27 -15.71
N SER A 343 -17.64 4.69 -14.95
CA SER A 343 -16.97 5.38 -13.84
C SER A 343 -16.15 6.59 -14.32
N PRO A 344 -16.31 7.80 -13.74
CA PRO A 344 -15.61 9.02 -14.21
C PRO A 344 -14.07 9.04 -14.00
N SER A 345 -13.49 7.99 -13.41
CA SER A 345 -12.13 8.01 -12.86
C SER A 345 -11.06 7.56 -13.88
N ALA A 346 -10.77 8.42 -14.86
CA ALA A 346 -9.70 8.21 -15.84
C ALA A 346 -8.34 7.72 -15.25
N PRO A 347 -7.90 8.12 -14.03
CA PRO A 347 -6.71 7.54 -13.40
C PRO A 347 -6.77 6.01 -13.23
N ALA A 348 -7.93 5.41 -12.93
CA ALA A 348 -8.06 3.96 -12.76
C ALA A 348 -7.84 3.20 -14.09
N ASN A 349 -8.47 3.66 -15.17
CA ASN A 349 -8.29 3.08 -16.51
C ASN A 349 -6.84 3.25 -17.02
N ASN A 350 -6.21 4.39 -16.74
CA ASN A 350 -4.78 4.59 -17.04
C ASN A 350 -3.87 3.66 -16.23
N TYR A 351 -4.29 3.27 -15.02
CA TYR A 351 -3.52 2.39 -14.14
C TYR A 351 -3.60 0.92 -14.59
N ASN A 352 -4.78 0.46 -14.99
CA ASN A 352 -4.97 -0.85 -15.64
C ASN A 352 -4.12 -0.98 -16.92
N ASN A 353 -3.98 0.12 -17.68
CA ASN A 353 -3.12 0.17 -18.87
C ASN A 353 -1.62 0.23 -18.55
N LEU A 354 -1.18 1.04 -17.57
CA LEU A 354 0.21 1.10 -17.13
C LEU A 354 0.70 -0.24 -16.58
N PHE A 355 -0.21 -1.02 -15.98
CA PHE A 355 0.10 -2.33 -15.44
C PHE A 355 0.68 -3.30 -16.49
N ARG A 356 0.42 -3.11 -17.80
CA ARG A 356 0.94 -3.90 -18.95
C ARG A 356 2.45 -3.79 -19.24
N HIS A 357 3.30 -3.83 -18.21
CA HIS A 357 4.76 -3.68 -18.39
C HIS A 357 5.67 -4.41 -17.38
N LEU A 358 5.13 -5.04 -16.33
CA LEU A 358 5.93 -5.49 -15.16
C LEU A 358 5.95 -7.01 -14.89
N ASP A 359 5.39 -7.83 -15.78
CA ASP A 359 5.24 -9.28 -15.55
C ASP A 359 6.44 -10.11 -16.00
N SER A 360 7.59 -9.92 -15.34
CA SER A 360 8.80 -10.70 -15.64
C SER A 360 9.69 -10.96 -14.43
N CYS A 361 9.26 -11.90 -13.58
CA CYS A 361 10.05 -13.12 -13.28
C CYS A 361 9.34 -14.06 -12.28
N THR A 362 9.38 -15.36 -12.59
CA THR A 362 9.32 -16.51 -11.66
C THR A 362 8.03 -16.87 -10.88
N SER A 363 7.17 -17.67 -11.54
CA SER A 363 6.78 -19.06 -11.16
C SER A 363 5.84 -19.41 -9.98
N SER A 364 4.73 -20.08 -10.33
CA SER A 364 4.14 -21.35 -9.80
C SER A 364 3.80 -21.61 -8.30
N ALA A 365 2.57 -22.12 -8.08
CA ALA A 365 2.14 -23.20 -7.15
C ALA A 365 0.62 -23.49 -7.36
N SER A 366 0.02 -24.46 -6.64
CA SER A 366 -1.36 -24.97 -6.91
C SER A 366 -2.30 -24.92 -5.68
N ARG A 367 -3.62 -24.85 -5.91
CA ARG A 367 -4.70 -24.52 -4.94
C ARG A 367 -5.45 -25.73 -4.33
N THR A 368 -6.05 -25.52 -3.15
CA THR A 368 -7.16 -26.33 -2.57
C THR A 368 -8.15 -25.39 -1.84
N PHE A 369 -9.41 -25.77 -1.61
CA PHE A 369 -10.50 -24.88 -1.13
C PHE A 369 -10.75 -24.89 0.40
N PHE A 370 -11.18 -23.73 0.95
CA PHE A 370 -11.71 -23.55 2.31
C PHE A 370 -12.80 -22.45 2.36
N SER A 371 -13.43 -22.22 3.52
CA SER A 371 -14.73 -21.52 3.67
C SER A 371 -14.71 -20.17 4.43
N PHE A 372 -13.65 -19.34 4.30
CA PHE A 372 -13.54 -18.06 5.02
C PHE A 372 -12.89 -16.95 4.18
N VAL A 373 -13.38 -15.71 4.30
CA VAL A 373 -12.83 -14.54 3.58
C VAL A 373 -11.73 -13.85 4.40
N THR A 374 -10.59 -13.62 3.76
CA THR A 374 -9.33 -13.26 4.40
C THR A 374 -8.65 -12.09 3.70
N PHE A 375 -8.58 -10.95 4.40
CA PHE A 375 -7.95 -9.72 3.94
C PHE A 375 -6.46 -9.73 4.29
N ALA A 376 -5.58 -9.64 3.29
CA ALA A 376 -4.13 -9.58 3.52
C ALA A 376 -3.61 -8.14 3.57
N VAL A 377 -2.63 -7.90 4.44
CA VAL A 377 -2.14 -6.56 4.77
C VAL A 377 -0.62 -6.55 4.94
N MET A 378 0.01 -5.58 4.29
CA MET A 378 1.45 -5.31 4.42
C MET A 378 1.81 -4.83 5.84
N ALA A 379 3.04 -5.11 6.29
CA ALA A 379 3.63 -4.52 7.50
C ALA A 379 3.77 -2.99 7.42
#